data_AF-A0A937J2C9-F1
#
_entry.id   AF-A0A937J2C9-F1
#
_cell.length_a   1.000
_cell.length_b   1.000
_cell.length_c   1.000
_cell.angle_alpha   90.00
_cell.angle_beta   90.00
_cell.angle_gamma   90.00
#
_symmetry.space_group_name_H-M   'P 1'
#
loop_
_entity.id
_entity.type
_entity.pdbx_description
1 polymer ?
#
loop_
_entity_poly.entity_id
_entity_poly.type
_entity_poly.pdbx_seq_one_letter_code
_entity_poly.pdbx_strand_id
1 'polypeptide(L)' 'KEFLEINIPIQWIDPIYKSGFTSKDLLLDAKPTAVHQKLNGFRKKNKLEIPPITLEEVQTWYN' A
#
# COMPACT_ATOMS: atom_id res chain seq x y z
N LYS A 1 -7.84 2.22 -10.92
CA LYS A 1 -8.61 3.46 -10.62
C LYS A 1 -9.10 3.47 -9.18
N GLU A 2 -9.55 2.33 -8.64
CA GLU A 2 -10.06 2.17 -7.25
C GLU A 2 -9.14 2.69 -6.13
N PHE A 3 -7.82 2.59 -6.26
CA PHE A 3 -6.89 3.08 -5.24
C PHE A 3 -6.73 4.61 -5.21
N LEU A 4 -6.98 5.28 -6.34
CA LEU A 4 -6.93 6.75 -6.40
C LEU A 4 -8.08 7.38 -5.61
N GLU A 5 -9.18 6.63 -5.41
CA GLU A 5 -10.37 7.10 -4.69
C GLU A 5 -10.17 7.10 -3.17
N ILE A 6 -9.12 6.44 -2.67
CA ILE A 6 -8.80 6.34 -1.23
C ILE A 6 -7.48 7.03 -0.86
N ASN A 7 -7.09 8.05 -1.63
CA ASN A 7 -5.90 8.88 -1.37
C ASN A 7 -4.58 8.10 -1.28
N ILE A 8 -4.48 6.93 -1.93
CA ILE A 8 -3.20 6.21 -2.03
C ILE A 8 -2.27 7.00 -2.96
N PRO A 9 -1.02 7.29 -2.54
CA PRO A 9 -0.05 7.94 -3.42
C PRO A 9 0.19 7.12 -4.68
N ILE A 10 0.25 7.79 -5.83
CA ILE A 10 0.39 7.14 -7.16
C ILE A 10 1.58 6.18 -7.19
N GLN A 11 2.70 6.57 -6.56
CA GLN A 11 3.92 5.77 -6.46
C GLN A 11 3.73 4.41 -5.76
N TRP A 12 2.68 4.25 -4.94
CA TRP A 12 2.36 3.02 -4.21
C TRP A 12 1.36 2.12 -4.94
N ILE A 13 0.65 2.61 -5.96
CA ILE A 13 -0.34 1.83 -6.70
C ILE A 13 0.29 0.57 -7.30
N ASP A 14 1.35 0.73 -8.09
CA ASP A 14 2.07 -0.39 -8.71
C ASP A 14 2.64 -1.37 -7.68
N PRO A 15 3.36 -0.92 -6.63
CA PRO A 15 3.80 -1.78 -5.54
C PRO A 15 2.68 -2.53 -4.82
N ILE A 16 1.52 -1.90 -4.62
CA ILE A 16 0.35 -2.54 -3.98
C ILE A 16 -0.12 -3.73 -4.82
N TYR A 17 -0.36 -3.53 -6.11
CA TYR A 17 -0.71 -4.63 -7.03
C TYR A 17 0.36 -5.72 -7.05
N LYS A 18 1.64 -5.35 -7.21
CA LYS A 18 2.76 -6.30 -7.27
C LYS A 18 3.02 -7.03 -5.94
N SER A 19 2.59 -6.47 -4.82
CA SER A 19 2.64 -7.13 -3.52
C SER A 19 1.50 -8.15 -3.35
N GLY A 20 0.54 -8.21 -4.27
CA GLY A 20 -0.57 -9.17 -4.25
C GLY A 20 -1.87 -8.61 -3.67
N PHE A 21 -1.97 -7.29 -3.46
CA PHE A 21 -3.25 -6.63 -3.19
C PHE A 21 -3.88 -6.19 -4.51
N THR A 22 -4.56 -7.12 -5.17
CA THR A 22 -5.07 -6.94 -6.54
C THR A 22 -6.42 -6.24 -6.62
N SER A 23 -7.06 -5.94 -5.48
CA SER A 23 -8.30 -5.18 -5.39
C SER A 23 -8.33 -4.36 -4.11
N LYS A 24 -9.21 -3.34 -4.07
CA LYS A 24 -9.47 -2.54 -2.87
C LYS A 24 -9.94 -3.41 -1.71
N ASP A 25 -10.86 -4.33 -1.94
CA ASP A 25 -11.38 -5.21 -0.89
C ASP A 25 -10.28 -6.07 -0.27
N LEU A 26 -9.37 -6.63 -1.07
CA LEU A 26 -8.26 -7.44 -0.55
C LEU A 26 -7.25 -6.61 0.24
N LEU A 27 -7.06 -5.34 -0.13
CA LEU A 27 -6.23 -4.41 0.64
C LEU A 27 -6.89 -4.08 1.99
N LEU A 28 -8.19 -3.78 1.99
CA LEU A 28 -8.93 -3.34 3.17
C LEU A 28 -9.35 -4.48 4.10
N ASP A 29 -9.37 -5.73 3.62
CA ASP A 29 -9.54 -6.93 4.45
C ASP A 29 -8.28 -7.22 5.30
N ALA A 30 -7.11 -6.82 4.80
CA ALA A 30 -5.86 -6.95 5.55
C ALA A 30 -5.73 -5.87 6.63
N LYS A 31 -5.11 -6.20 7.77
CA LYS A 31 -4.83 -5.21 8.82
C LYS A 31 -3.89 -4.10 8.30
N PRO A 32 -4.11 -2.82 8.66
CA PRO A 32 -3.24 -1.71 8.25
C PRO A 32 -1.75 -1.96 8.55
N THR A 33 -1.43 -2.57 9.70
CA THR A 33 -0.06 -2.93 10.08
C THR A 33 0.56 -3.96 9.15
N ALA A 34 -0.22 -4.94 8.69
CA ALA A 34 0.24 -5.98 7.76
C ALA A 34 0.49 -5.38 6.37
N VAL A 35 -0.41 -4.52 5.89
CA VAL A 35 -0.23 -3.77 4.63
C VAL A 35 1.04 -2.92 4.69
N HIS A 36 1.19 -2.11 5.74
CA HIS A 36 2.37 -1.27 5.95
C HIS A 36 3.69 -2.07 5.92
N GLN A 37 3.77 -3.18 6.68
CA GLN A 37 4.97 -4.03 6.71
C GLN A 37 5.25 -4.65 5.35
N LYS A 38 4.21 -5.14 4.66
CA LYS A 38 4.35 -5.79 3.36
C LYS A 38 4.82 -4.82 2.28
N LEU A 39 4.27 -3.61 2.24
CA LEU A 39 4.63 -2.56 1.29
C LEU A 39 6.06 -2.05 1.51
N ASN A 40 6.44 -1.75 2.75
CA ASN A 40 7.82 -1.34 3.05
C ASN A 40 8.83 -2.47 2.83
N GLY A 41 8.45 -3.72 3.12
CA GLY A 41 9.24 -4.90 2.77
C GLY A 41 9.43 -5.03 1.26
N PHE A 42 8.36 -4.85 0.48
CA PHE A 42 8.41 -4.85 -0.98
C PHE A 42 9.30 -3.73 -1.53
N ARG A 43 9.16 -2.51 -1.00
CA ARG A 43 10.00 -1.35 -1.34
C ARG A 43 11.48 -1.64 -1.16
N LYS A 44 11.86 -2.20 -0.01
CA LYS A 44 13.24 -2.57 0.31
C LYS A 44 13.75 -3.69 -0.61
N LYS A 45 12.96 -4.75 -0.83
CA LYS A 45 13.32 -5.90 -1.66
C LYS A 45 13.55 -5.50 -3.13
N ASN A 46 12.72 -4.59 -3.65
CA ASN A 46 12.78 -4.15 -5.05
C ASN A 46 13.59 -2.86 -5.24
N LYS A 47 14.26 -2.36 -4.19
CA LYS A 47 15.08 -1.14 -4.21
C LYS A 47 14.35 0.07 -4.81
N LEU A 48 13.07 0.24 -4.46
CA LEU A 48 12.28 1.35 -4.98
C LEU A 48 12.76 2.67 -4.37
N GLU A 49 13.03 3.66 -5.22
CA GLU A 49 13.46 5.01 -4.84
C GLU A 49 12.27 5.92 -4.45
N ILE A 50 11.33 5.35 -3.70
CA ILE A 50 10.17 6.06 -3.16
C ILE A 50 10.29 6.17 -1.64
N PRO A 51 9.73 7.22 -1.01
CA PRO A 51 9.71 7.33 0.44
C PRO A 51 9.02 6.12 1.10
N PRO A 52 9.48 5.67 2.28
CA PRO A 52 8.75 4.67 3.04
C PRO A 52 7.37 5.20 3.43
N ILE A 53 6.34 4.37 3.29
CA ILE A 53 5.00 4.73 3.74
C ILE A 53 4.92 4.59 5.25
N THR A 54 4.22 5.50 5.94
CA THR A 54 4.01 5.41 7.39
C THR A 54 2.79 4.57 7.72
N LEU A 55 2.70 4.07 8.96
CA LEU A 55 1.51 3.35 9.41
C LEU A 55 0.27 4.24 9.43
N GLU A 56 0.43 5.50 9.85
CA GLU A 56 -0.65 6.51 9.88
C GLU A 56 -1.22 6.73 8.48
N GLU A 57 -0.37 6.86 7.46
CA GLU A 57 -0.81 7.01 6.07
C GLU A 57 -1.62 5.80 5.61
N VAL A 58 -1.15 4.58 5.91
CA VAL A 58 -1.90 3.35 5.59
C VAL A 58 -3.26 3.30 6.31
N GLN A 59 -3.34 3.76 7.56
CA GLN A 59 -4.61 3.79 8.30
C GLN A 59 -5.65 4.70 7.65
N THR A 60 -5.24 5.79 6.98
CA THR A 60 -6.18 6.68 6.29
C THR A 60 -6.94 6.01 5.15
N TRP A 61 -6.44 4.89 4.62
CA TRP A 61 -7.06 4.15 3.51
C TRP A 61 -8.31 3.37 3.91
N TYR A 62 -8.50 3.16 5.22
CA TYR A 62 -9.57 2.35 5.81
C TYR A 62 -10.76 3.20 6.30
N ASN A 63 -10.72 4.51 6.07
CA ASN A 63 -11.77 5.46 6.45
C ASN A 63 -12.83 5.65 5.37
#